data_AF-X1PT42-F1
#
_entry.id   AF-X1PT42-F1
#
_cell.length_a   1.000
_cell.length_b   1.000
_cell.length_c   1.000
_cell.angle_alpha   90.00
_cell.angle_beta   90.00
_cell.angle_gamma   90.00
#
_symmetry.space_group_name_H-M   'P 1'
#
loop_
_entity.id
_entity.type
_entity.pdbx_description
1 polymer ?
#
loop_
_entity_poly.entity_id
_entity_poly.type
_entity_poly.pdbx_seq_one_letter_code
_entity_poly.pdbx_strand_id
1 'polypeptide(L)'
;NLRDRVLIRLLWRTGMRVSELVRPGKDRSPVLGLRVSEILWGENALIIRHAKRRGNPPRRIDVDPGTLAMVKEYLEKRQDKSEFVIPITRQMAYLIVRQAAERVGITEVGDSLVSQRRHPHPHHLRHSLAVHSVRVTKGNYADLIRLQQQLGHASVATTAGYIQFSDEEQRKWYDDLWKEKK
;
A
#
# COMPACT_ATOMS: atom_id res chain seq x y z
N ASN A 1 19.59 0.89 -7.95
CA ASN A 1 18.55 0.91 -9.00
C ASN A 1 17.42 1.84 -8.58
N LEU A 2 17.18 2.94 -9.31
CA LEU A 2 16.17 3.95 -8.96
C LEU A 2 14.73 3.45 -9.17
N ARG A 3 14.47 2.69 -10.24
CA ARG A 3 13.15 2.06 -10.51
C ARG A 3 12.68 1.20 -9.34
N ASP A 4 13.57 0.37 -8.82
CA ASP A 4 13.24 -0.56 -7.74
C ASP A 4 12.94 0.19 -6.43
N ARG A 5 13.64 1.29 -6.17
CA ARG A 5 13.35 2.19 -5.03
C ARG A 5 11.98 2.84 -5.18
N VAL A 6 11.65 3.37 -6.36
CA VAL A 6 10.33 3.95 -6.65
C VAL A 6 9.22 2.93 -6.51
N LEU A 7 9.40 1.71 -7.03
CA LEU A 7 8.45 0.60 -6.88
C LEU A 7 8.14 0.34 -5.40
N ILE A 8 9.16 0.15 -4.57
CA ILE A 8 8.99 -0.14 -3.14
C ILE A 8 8.37 1.06 -2.42
N ARG A 9 8.84 2.28 -2.72
CA ARG A 9 8.34 3.52 -2.11
C ARG A 9 6.85 3.71 -2.40
N LEU A 10 6.41 3.56 -3.65
CA LEU A 10 5.00 3.67 -4.02
C LEU A 10 4.15 2.61 -3.34
N LEU A 11 4.58 1.34 -3.34
CA LEU A 11 3.85 0.26 -2.66
C LEU A 11 3.69 0.54 -1.16
N TRP A 12 4.76 0.95 -0.49
CA TRP A 12 4.77 1.28 0.94
C TRP A 12 3.91 2.51 1.27
N ARG A 13 4.06 3.61 0.52
CA ARG A 13 3.43 4.89 0.88
C ARG A 13 1.95 4.98 0.51
N THR A 14 1.52 4.22 -0.49
CA THR A 14 0.13 4.28 -0.98
C THR A 14 -0.69 3.06 -0.59
N GLY A 15 -0.05 1.92 -0.34
CA GLY A 15 -0.72 0.65 -0.12
C GLY A 15 -1.45 0.11 -1.35
N MET A 16 -1.20 0.64 -2.56
CA MET A 16 -1.83 0.13 -3.77
C MET A 16 -1.44 -1.33 -4.06
N ARG A 17 -2.29 -2.04 -4.81
CA ARG A 17 -1.96 -3.42 -5.23
C ARG A 17 -0.84 -3.36 -6.26
N VAL A 18 0.05 -4.36 -6.27
CA VAL A 18 1.10 -4.47 -7.29
C VAL A 18 0.56 -4.42 -8.72
N SER A 19 -0.61 -5.00 -8.97
CA SER A 19 -1.27 -4.96 -10.28
C SER A 19 -1.85 -3.59 -10.64
N GLU A 20 -2.04 -2.71 -9.67
CA GLU A 20 -2.45 -1.32 -9.89
C GLU A 20 -1.23 -0.45 -10.24
N LEU A 21 -0.01 -0.86 -9.88
CA LEU A 21 1.22 -0.11 -10.12
C LEU A 21 1.94 -0.51 -11.41
N VAL A 22 2.16 -1.81 -11.61
CA VAL A 22 3.02 -2.31 -12.69
C VAL A 22 2.25 -2.59 -13.98
N ARG A 23 2.96 -2.61 -15.11
CA ARG A 23 2.38 -2.94 -16.42
C ARG A 23 1.55 -4.24 -16.36
N PRO A 24 0.31 -4.23 -16.87
CA PRO A 24 -0.52 -5.43 -16.93
C PRO A 24 0.12 -6.50 -17.84
N GLY A 25 -0.09 -7.77 -17.48
CA GLY A 25 0.25 -8.89 -18.37
C GLY A 25 -0.75 -8.98 -19.54
N LYS A 26 -0.40 -9.74 -20.59
CA LYS A 26 -1.24 -9.90 -21.79
C LYS A 26 -2.68 -10.34 -21.49
N ASP A 27 -2.86 -11.21 -20.50
CA ASP A 27 -4.18 -11.77 -20.12
C ASP A 27 -4.89 -10.97 -19.01
N ARG A 28 -4.44 -9.74 -18.74
CA ARG A 28 -5.01 -8.89 -17.68
C ARG A 28 -5.69 -7.68 -18.28
N SER A 29 -6.63 -7.13 -17.53
CA SER A 29 -7.37 -5.94 -17.95
C SER A 29 -6.40 -4.81 -18.31
N PRO A 30 -6.53 -4.20 -19.50
CA PRO A 30 -5.62 -3.14 -19.95
C PRO A 30 -5.77 -1.85 -19.12
N VAL A 31 -6.83 -1.74 -18.31
CA VAL A 31 -7.07 -0.60 -17.42
C VAL A 31 -6.20 -0.63 -16.16
N LEU A 32 -5.46 -1.72 -15.92
CA LEU A 32 -4.53 -1.85 -14.80
C LEU A 32 -3.16 -1.24 -15.12
N GLY A 33 -2.38 -1.00 -14.06
CA GLY A 33 -1.06 -0.39 -14.12
C GLY A 33 -1.14 1.13 -14.10
N LEU A 34 -0.31 1.76 -13.27
CA LEU A 34 -0.30 3.20 -13.09
C LEU A 34 0.35 3.84 -14.31
N ARG A 35 -0.37 4.75 -14.96
CA ARG A 35 0.12 5.51 -16.11
C ARG A 35 0.70 6.85 -15.66
N VAL A 36 1.64 7.38 -16.45
CA VAL A 36 2.22 8.71 -16.17
C VAL A 36 1.15 9.80 -16.20
N SER A 37 0.14 9.67 -17.07
CA SER A 37 -1.01 10.58 -17.17
C SER A 37 -1.96 10.54 -15.97
N GLU A 38 -1.81 9.58 -15.06
CA GLU A 38 -2.63 9.43 -13.85
C GLU A 38 -1.98 10.08 -12.62
N ILE A 39 -0.84 10.74 -12.80
CA ILE A 39 -0.16 11.50 -11.76
C ILE A 39 -0.66 12.96 -11.79
N LEU A 40 -1.27 13.38 -10.69
CA LEU A 40 -1.69 14.77 -10.47
C LEU A 40 -0.57 15.52 -9.73
N TRP A 41 0.43 15.98 -10.49
CA TRP A 41 1.64 16.59 -9.94
C TRP A 41 1.37 17.79 -9.03
N GLY A 42 0.48 18.70 -9.45
CA GLY A 42 0.16 19.91 -8.68
C GLY A 42 -0.65 19.64 -7.41
N GLU A 43 -1.26 18.47 -7.30
CA GLU A 43 -2.15 18.12 -6.19
C GLU A 43 -1.60 17.00 -5.30
N ASN A 44 -0.36 16.57 -5.58
CA ASN A 44 0.31 15.48 -4.91
C ASN A 44 -0.53 14.19 -4.82
N ALA A 45 -1.19 13.80 -5.92
CA ALA A 45 -2.12 12.67 -5.92
C ALA A 45 -1.96 11.74 -7.13
N LEU A 46 -2.47 10.53 -6.99
CA LEU A 46 -2.52 9.50 -8.02
C LEU A 46 -3.96 9.04 -8.25
N ILE A 47 -4.31 8.81 -9.52
CA ILE A 47 -5.58 8.21 -9.90
C ILE A 47 -5.38 6.71 -10.12
N ILE A 48 -5.98 5.88 -9.28
CA ILE A 48 -5.83 4.42 -9.33
C ILE A 48 -7.10 3.77 -9.88
N ARG A 49 -6.94 3.02 -10.98
CA ARG A 49 -8.00 2.23 -11.60
C ARG A 49 -8.08 0.82 -11.03
N HIS A 50 -9.27 0.22 -11.13
CA HIS A 50 -9.56 -1.12 -10.63
C HIS A 50 -9.96 -2.08 -11.77
N ALA A 51 -9.41 -3.30 -11.76
CA ALA A 51 -9.76 -4.33 -12.75
C ALA A 51 -11.10 -5.02 -12.52
N LYS A 52 -11.54 -5.10 -11.26
CA LYS A 52 -12.47 -6.17 -10.85
C LYS A 52 -13.95 -5.87 -11.04
N ARG A 53 -14.37 -4.65 -11.37
CA ARG A 53 -15.78 -4.35 -11.66
C ARG A 53 -15.91 -3.23 -12.68
N ARG A 54 -16.52 -3.55 -13.83
CA ARG A 54 -17.12 -2.57 -14.74
C ARG A 54 -18.09 -1.74 -13.88
N GLY A 55 -17.74 -0.48 -13.56
CA GLY A 55 -18.57 0.42 -12.74
C GLY A 55 -18.01 0.89 -11.39
N ASN A 56 -16.86 0.40 -10.91
CA ASN A 56 -16.23 1.06 -9.75
C ASN A 56 -15.48 2.32 -10.23
N PRO A 57 -15.79 3.51 -9.68
CA PRO A 57 -15.07 4.71 -10.05
C PRO A 57 -13.57 4.57 -9.69
N PRO A 58 -12.68 5.21 -10.46
CA PRO A 58 -11.27 5.30 -10.06
C PRO A 58 -11.18 5.99 -8.70
N ARG A 59 -10.18 5.62 -7.90
CA ARG A 59 -9.94 6.25 -6.60
C ARG A 59 -8.73 7.18 -6.68
N ARG A 60 -8.83 8.32 -6.02
CA ARG A 60 -7.70 9.21 -5.76
C ARG A 60 -6.95 8.73 -4.53
N ILE A 61 -5.62 8.72 -4.59
CA ILE A 61 -4.74 8.51 -3.42
C ILE A 61 -3.77 9.67 -3.34
N ASP A 62 -3.72 10.33 -2.18
CA ASP A 62 -2.73 11.36 -1.92
C ASP A 62 -1.37 10.74 -1.58
N VAL A 63 -0.30 11.43 -1.97
CA VAL A 63 1.08 10.93 -1.88
C VAL A 63 1.97 12.07 -1.40
N ASP A 64 2.95 11.78 -0.54
CA ASP A 64 3.86 12.83 -0.08
C ASP A 64 4.72 13.40 -1.22
N PRO A 65 5.03 14.71 -1.20
CA PRO A 65 5.84 15.37 -2.23
C PRO A 65 7.20 14.68 -2.48
N GLY A 66 7.82 14.15 -1.42
CA GLY A 66 9.11 13.44 -1.53
C GLY A 66 9.01 12.16 -2.36
N THR A 67 7.91 11.42 -2.24
CA THR A 67 7.64 10.25 -3.10
C THR A 67 7.43 10.67 -4.55
N LEU A 68 6.68 11.73 -4.82
CA LEU A 68 6.48 12.21 -6.20
C LEU A 68 7.76 12.79 -6.81
N ALA A 69 8.59 13.47 -6.03
CA ALA A 69 9.90 13.93 -6.48
C ALA A 69 10.77 12.74 -6.93
N MET A 70 10.76 11.64 -6.19
CA MET A 70 11.47 10.41 -6.57
C MET A 70 10.90 9.77 -7.84
N VAL A 71 9.58 9.79 -8.02
CA VAL A 71 8.93 9.33 -9.26
C VAL A 71 9.36 10.22 -10.43
N LYS A 72 9.35 11.55 -10.26
CA LYS A 72 9.76 12.51 -11.29
C LYS A 72 11.22 12.27 -11.72
N GLU A 73 12.14 12.19 -10.77
CA GLU A 73 13.56 11.91 -11.03
C GLU A 73 13.73 10.60 -11.83
N TYR A 74 12.97 9.57 -11.47
CA TYR A 74 12.98 8.30 -12.18
C TYR A 74 12.45 8.41 -13.61
N LEU A 75 11.34 9.11 -13.82
CA LEU A 75 10.74 9.31 -15.14
C LEU A 75 11.64 10.15 -16.06
N GLU A 76 12.40 11.10 -15.52
CA GLU A 76 13.37 11.91 -16.27
C GLU A 76 14.61 11.10 -16.68
N LYS A 77 15.05 10.14 -15.85
CA LYS A 77 16.26 9.33 -16.10
C LYS A 77 16.02 8.05 -16.89
N ARG A 78 14.78 7.57 -16.98
CA ARG A 78 14.48 6.32 -17.71
C ARG A 78 14.56 6.55 -19.23
N GLN A 79 15.01 5.54 -19.96
CA GLN A 79 15.16 5.63 -21.43
C GLN A 79 13.96 5.08 -22.21
N ASP A 80 13.09 4.30 -21.56
CA ASP A 80 11.93 3.73 -22.22
C ASP A 80 10.81 4.76 -22.42
N LYS A 81 10.02 4.57 -23.49
CA LYS A 81 8.85 5.40 -23.81
C LYS A 81 7.55 4.81 -23.27
N SER A 82 7.59 4.00 -22.21
CA SER A 82 6.37 3.37 -21.69
C SER A 82 5.44 4.41 -21.08
N GLU A 83 4.16 4.28 -21.36
CA GLU A 83 3.12 5.06 -20.68
C GLU A 83 2.94 4.68 -19.20
N PHE A 84 3.39 3.50 -18.79
CA PHE A 84 3.32 3.05 -17.40
C PHE A 84 4.44 3.68 -16.59
N VAL A 85 4.17 4.05 -15.34
CA VAL A 85 5.19 4.52 -14.40
C VAL A 85 6.22 3.41 -14.20
N ILE A 86 5.79 2.19 -13.85
CA ILE A 86 6.69 1.04 -13.65
C ILE A 86 6.45 -0.04 -14.73
N PRO A 87 7.23 -0.06 -15.83
CA PRO A 87 6.98 -0.91 -17.01
C PRO A 87 7.52 -2.35 -16.86
N ILE A 88 7.35 -2.96 -15.68
CA ILE A 88 7.80 -4.35 -15.41
C ILE A 88 6.62 -5.29 -15.19
N THR A 89 6.88 -6.59 -15.20
CA THR A 89 5.86 -7.59 -14.88
C THR A 89 5.65 -7.71 -13.37
N ARG A 90 4.49 -8.24 -12.95
CA ARG A 90 4.24 -8.56 -11.54
C ARG A 90 5.28 -9.53 -10.97
N GLN A 91 5.69 -10.54 -11.72
CA GLN A 91 6.72 -11.50 -11.28
C GLN A 91 8.02 -10.78 -10.93
N MET A 92 8.46 -9.85 -11.79
CA MET A 92 9.64 -9.03 -11.51
C MET A 92 9.47 -8.16 -10.26
N ALA A 93 8.30 -7.56 -10.07
CA ALA A 93 8.02 -6.78 -8.86
C ALA A 93 8.07 -7.61 -7.57
N TYR A 94 7.62 -8.87 -7.61
CA TYR A 94 7.75 -9.78 -6.46
C TYR A 94 9.22 -10.08 -6.16
N LEU A 95 10.02 -10.37 -7.18
CA LEU A 95 11.45 -10.62 -7.03
C LEU A 95 12.18 -9.40 -6.45
N ILE A 96 11.88 -8.19 -6.94
CA ILE A 96 12.48 -6.95 -6.43
C ILE A 96 12.18 -6.75 -4.94
N VAL A 97 10.91 -6.94 -4.52
CA VAL A 97 10.54 -6.80 -3.10
C VAL A 97 11.27 -7.83 -2.24
N ARG A 98 11.30 -9.10 -2.70
CA ARG A 98 12.01 -10.17 -2.00
C ARG A 98 13.50 -9.85 -1.84
N GLN A 99 14.19 -9.51 -2.93
CA GLN A 99 15.63 -9.19 -2.90
C GLN A 99 15.94 -7.92 -2.10
N ALA A 100 15.03 -6.94 -2.08
CA ALA A 100 15.20 -5.77 -1.24
C ALA A 100 15.09 -6.13 0.26
N ALA A 101 14.18 -7.02 0.61
CA ALA A 101 14.01 -7.50 1.98
C ALA A 101 15.21 -8.38 2.42
N GLU A 102 15.66 -9.30 1.57
CA GLU A 102 16.84 -10.15 1.83
C GLU A 102 18.10 -9.30 2.08
N ARG A 103 18.30 -8.21 1.33
CA ARG A 103 19.43 -7.28 1.52
C ARG A 103 19.46 -6.58 2.88
N VAL A 104 18.32 -6.49 3.57
CA VAL A 104 18.23 -5.92 4.92
C VAL A 104 18.00 -7.00 5.98
N GLY A 105 18.24 -8.27 5.65
CA GLY A 105 18.13 -9.39 6.57
C GLY A 105 16.71 -9.89 6.82
N ILE A 106 15.72 -9.45 6.04
CA ILE A 106 14.32 -9.89 6.17
C ILE A 106 14.07 -11.02 5.15
N THR A 107 14.19 -12.26 5.60
CA THR A 107 14.01 -13.47 4.77
C THR A 107 12.61 -14.07 4.85
N GLU A 108 11.94 -13.88 5.99
CA GLU A 108 10.59 -14.36 6.28
C GLU A 108 9.76 -13.26 6.95
N VAL A 109 8.46 -13.23 6.64
CA VAL A 109 7.46 -12.39 7.28
C VAL A 109 6.21 -13.21 7.56
N GLY A 110 5.50 -12.85 8.63
CA GLY A 110 4.38 -13.60 9.17
C GLY A 110 4.60 -13.90 10.65
N ASP A 111 3.50 -14.01 11.38
CA ASP A 111 3.51 -14.42 12.78
C ASP A 111 3.49 -15.95 12.87
N SER A 112 4.51 -16.55 13.49
CA SER A 112 4.66 -18.01 13.60
C SER A 112 3.48 -18.71 14.30
N LEU A 113 2.71 -17.98 15.12
CA LEU A 113 1.58 -18.49 15.88
C LEU A 113 0.25 -18.28 15.15
N VAL A 114 0.18 -17.34 14.21
CA VAL A 114 -1.08 -16.88 13.60
C VAL A 114 -1.12 -17.11 12.09
N SER A 115 0.03 -17.22 11.43
CA SER A 115 0.14 -17.29 9.98
C SER A 115 1.37 -18.06 9.53
N GLN A 116 1.28 -18.70 8.35
CA GLN A 116 2.46 -19.32 7.75
C GLN A 116 3.54 -18.26 7.46
N ARG A 117 4.78 -18.54 7.86
CA ARG A 117 5.93 -17.74 7.43
C ARG A 117 6.08 -17.82 5.92
N ARG A 118 6.26 -16.66 5.29
CA ARG A 118 6.38 -16.53 3.84
C ARG A 118 7.47 -15.53 3.49
N HIS A 119 7.99 -15.66 2.28
CA HIS A 119 8.90 -14.64 1.76
C HIS A 119 8.20 -13.28 1.61
N PRO A 120 8.92 -12.17 1.86
CA PRO A 120 8.43 -10.83 1.61
C PRO A 120 7.95 -10.64 0.16
N HIS A 121 6.81 -9.96 0.01
CA HIS A 121 6.18 -9.72 -1.29
C HIS A 121 5.29 -8.48 -1.24
N PRO A 122 4.87 -7.88 -2.37
CA PRO A 122 4.18 -6.58 -2.40
C PRO A 122 2.97 -6.44 -1.46
N HIS A 123 2.19 -7.50 -1.23
CA HIS A 123 1.04 -7.41 -0.33
C HIS A 123 1.45 -7.23 1.15
N HIS A 124 2.66 -7.64 1.55
CA HIS A 124 3.18 -7.40 2.89
C HIS A 124 3.44 -5.90 3.12
N LEU A 125 3.95 -5.16 2.13
CA LEU A 125 4.11 -3.70 2.24
C LEU A 125 2.78 -2.99 2.44
N ARG A 126 1.73 -3.43 1.75
CA ARG A 126 0.36 -2.93 1.93
C ARG A 126 -0.19 -3.23 3.31
N HIS A 127 0.01 -4.46 3.80
CA HIS A 127 -0.37 -4.87 5.15
C HIS A 127 0.36 -4.01 6.20
N SER A 128 1.67 -3.85 6.06
CA SER A 128 2.46 -3.01 6.96
C SER A 128 2.02 -1.55 6.96
N LEU A 129 1.61 -0.99 5.81
CA LEU A 129 1.03 0.36 5.78
C LEU A 129 -0.27 0.42 6.58
N ALA A 130 -1.15 -0.56 6.41
CA ALA A 130 -2.42 -0.61 7.13
C ALA A 130 -2.21 -0.68 8.66
N VAL A 131 -1.31 -1.56 9.12
CA VAL A 131 -0.92 -1.65 10.53
C VAL A 131 -0.32 -0.32 11.02
N HIS A 132 0.59 0.29 10.26
CA HIS A 132 1.20 1.56 10.60
C HIS A 132 0.16 2.68 10.74
N SER A 133 -0.77 2.80 9.77
CA SER A 133 -1.84 3.78 9.81
C SER A 133 -2.71 3.62 11.05
N VAL A 134 -3.16 2.40 11.36
CA VAL A 134 -3.99 2.14 12.55
C VAL A 134 -3.26 2.50 13.84
N ARG A 135 -1.98 2.14 13.97
CA ARG A 135 -1.17 2.47 15.14
C ARG A 135 -1.00 3.98 15.32
N VAL A 136 -0.76 4.73 14.24
CA VAL A 136 -0.58 6.19 14.30
C VAL A 136 -1.90 6.91 14.59
N THR A 137 -3.03 6.43 14.07
CA THR A 137 -4.35 7.06 14.24
C THR A 137 -5.12 6.57 15.47
N LYS A 138 -4.52 5.66 16.26
CA LYS A 138 -5.13 5.00 17.42
C LYS A 138 -6.46 4.29 17.08
N GLY A 139 -6.60 3.83 15.84
CA GLY A 139 -7.73 3.01 15.40
C GLY A 139 -9.11 3.69 15.46
N ASN A 140 -9.20 5.02 15.42
CA ASN A 140 -10.50 5.67 15.36
C ASN A 140 -11.25 5.32 14.06
N TYR A 141 -12.59 5.30 14.12
CA TYR A 141 -13.43 4.81 13.03
C TYR A 141 -13.33 5.64 11.74
N ALA A 142 -13.18 6.97 11.86
CA ALA A 142 -13.06 7.85 10.72
C ALA A 142 -11.77 7.56 9.92
N ASP A 143 -10.66 7.32 10.61
CA ASP A 143 -9.38 7.00 9.97
C ASP A 143 -9.38 5.58 9.37
N LEU A 144 -10.11 4.63 9.95
CA LEU A 144 -10.34 3.32 9.33
C LEU A 144 -11.12 3.42 8.02
N ILE A 145 -12.11 4.31 7.92
CA ILE A 145 -12.82 4.58 6.67
C ILE A 145 -11.87 5.19 5.64
N ARG A 146 -11.06 6.17 6.01
CA ARG A 146 -10.05 6.78 5.11
C ARG A 146 -9.07 5.74 4.60
N LEU A 147 -8.55 4.88 5.48
CA LEU A 147 -7.66 3.78 5.11
C LEU A 147 -8.36 2.77 4.20
N GLN A 148 -9.62 2.42 4.48
CA GLN A 148 -10.41 1.53 3.63
C GLN A 148 -10.59 2.08 2.21
N GLN A 149 -10.85 3.38 2.08
CA GLN A 149 -10.96 4.07 0.78
C GLN A 149 -9.62 4.08 0.04
N GLN A 150 -8.53 4.46 0.70
CA GLN A 150 -7.18 4.48 0.11
C GLN A 150 -6.74 3.10 -0.37
N LEU A 151 -6.98 2.06 0.44
CA LEU A 151 -6.66 0.69 0.09
C LEU A 151 -7.64 0.15 -0.97
N GLY A 152 -8.88 0.62 -1.03
CA GLY A 152 -9.93 0.05 -1.86
C GLY A 152 -10.30 -1.35 -1.40
N HIS A 153 -10.51 -1.52 -0.08
CA HIS A 153 -11.14 -2.73 0.48
C HIS A 153 -12.65 -2.68 0.29
N ALA A 154 -13.30 -3.82 0.07
CA ALA A 154 -14.75 -3.88 -0.11
C ALA A 154 -15.53 -3.68 1.21
N SER A 155 -14.85 -3.85 2.35
CA SER A 155 -15.45 -3.72 3.68
C SER A 155 -14.46 -3.09 4.65
N VAL A 156 -14.99 -2.31 5.59
CA VAL A 156 -14.25 -1.76 6.74
C VAL A 156 -13.82 -2.87 7.69
N ALA A 157 -14.55 -4.00 7.76
CA ALA A 157 -14.18 -5.16 8.59
C ALA A 157 -12.79 -5.73 8.24
N THR A 158 -12.42 -5.71 6.95
CA THR A 158 -11.07 -6.10 6.50
C THR A 158 -9.99 -5.14 7.02
N THR A 159 -10.34 -3.89 7.27
CA THR A 159 -9.45 -2.87 7.83
C THR A 159 -9.45 -2.90 9.37
N ALA A 160 -10.58 -3.25 10.00
CA ALA A 160 -10.67 -3.43 11.45
C ALA A 160 -9.80 -4.58 11.96
N GLY A 161 -9.52 -5.60 11.14
CA GLY A 161 -8.57 -6.68 11.47
C GLY A 161 -7.12 -6.22 11.70
N TYR A 162 -6.77 -4.97 11.38
CA TYR A 162 -5.46 -4.39 11.71
C TYR A 162 -5.40 -3.74 13.09
N ILE A 163 -6.53 -3.63 13.78
CA ILE A 163 -6.59 -3.12 15.15
C ILE A 163 -6.07 -4.22 16.07
N GLN A 164 -4.94 -3.95 16.69
CA GLN A 164 -4.41 -4.75 17.78
C GLN A 164 -4.27 -3.83 18.98
N PHE A 165 -4.87 -4.22 20.09
CA PHE A 165 -4.71 -3.55 21.36
C PHE A 165 -3.68 -4.32 22.18
N SER A 166 -2.78 -3.62 22.87
CA SER A 166 -1.95 -4.27 23.88
C SER A 166 -2.79 -4.64 25.10
N ASP A 167 -2.31 -5.58 25.92
CA ASP A 167 -2.96 -5.95 27.18
C ASP A 167 -3.11 -4.73 28.12
N GLU A 168 -2.13 -3.82 28.11
CA GLU A 168 -2.16 -2.56 28.85
C GLU A 168 -3.25 -1.60 28.34
N GLU A 169 -3.42 -1.50 27.02
CA GLU A 169 -4.48 -0.68 26.41
C GLU A 169 -5.86 -1.25 26.72
N GLN A 170 -6.02 -2.57 26.67
CA GLN A 170 -7.24 -3.26 27.07
C GLN A 170 -7.56 -3.04 28.54
N ARG A 171 -6.56 -3.19 29.41
CA ARG A 171 -6.73 -2.98 30.85
C ARG A 171 -7.10 -1.53 31.17
N LYS A 172 -6.42 -0.57 30.56
CA LYS A 172 -6.72 0.86 30.74
C LYS A 172 -8.13 1.21 30.26
N TRP A 173 -8.53 0.72 29.08
CA TRP A 173 -9.89 0.92 28.57
C TRP A 173 -10.93 0.37 29.53
N TYR A 174 -10.72 -0.85 30.04
CA TYR A 174 -11.60 -1.46 31.03
C TYR A 174 -11.71 -0.62 32.31
N ASP A 175 -10.57 -0.20 32.87
CA ASP A 175 -10.54 0.61 34.09
C ASP A 175 -11.24 1.96 33.88
N ASP A 176 -11.11 2.57 32.70
CA ASP A 176 -11.76 3.84 32.35
C ASP A 176 -13.29 3.72 32.19
N LEU A 177 -13.85 2.55 31.85
CA LEU A 177 -15.31 2.34 31.81
C LEU A 177 -15.98 2.49 33.17
N TRP A 178 -15.26 2.13 34.24
CA TRP A 178 -15.79 2.06 35.60
C TRP A 178 -15.30 3.20 36.48
N LYS A 179 -14.51 4.13 35.94
CA LYS A 179 -14.26 5.41 36.62
C LYS A 179 -15.55 6.22 36.60
N GLU A 180 -16.27 6.21 37.71
CA GLU A 180 -17.37 7.14 37.94
C GLU A 180 -16.88 8.57 37.65
N LYS A 181 -17.56 9.27 36.74
CA LYS A 181 -17.37 10.71 36.57
C LYS A 181 -17.88 11.38 37.84
N LYS A 182 -16.97 11.65 38.78
CA LYS A 182 -17.19 12.64 39.83
C LYS A 182 -17.25 14.04 39.23
#